data_AF-A0A960AVA6-F1
#
_entry.id   AF-A0A960AVA6-F1
#
_cell.length_a   1.000
_cell.length_b   1.000
_cell.length_c   1.000
_cell.angle_alpha   90.00
_cell.angle_beta   90.00
_cell.angle_gamma   90.00
#
_symmetry.space_group_name_H-M   'P 1'
#
loop_
_entity.id
_entity.type
_entity.pdbx_description
1 polymer ?
#
loop_
_entity_poly.entity_id
_entity_poly.type
_entity_poly.pdbx_seq_one_letter_code
_entity_poly.pdbx_strand_id
1 'polypeptide(L)'
;VVAAAGIILLTGWERADPVASLIVAGLILPRSLRLLRDAVRILMEAAPEDLDVQQVRTHLTGVPGVVDVHDVHVWTITSGVPALTAHVVVDRTTLDDCGPASMLHQLQECAKDCFDIEHTTFQVEPTDHWQHEPGAHD
;
A
#
# COMPACT_ATOMS: atom_id res chain seq x y z
N VAL A 1 32.17 -22.70 -4.33
CA VAL A 1 33.16 -23.27 -3.39
C VAL A 1 33.68 -24.62 -3.85
N VAL A 2 32.87 -25.69 -3.94
CA VAL A 2 33.34 -27.03 -4.36
C VAL A 2 34.00 -27.02 -5.76
N ALA A 3 33.41 -26.33 -6.73
CA ALA A 3 33.99 -26.19 -8.07
C ALA A 3 35.30 -25.36 -8.08
N ALA A 4 35.39 -24.30 -7.27
CA ALA A 4 36.60 -23.48 -7.15
C ALA A 4 37.75 -24.26 -6.50
N ALA A 5 37.46 -25.06 -5.46
CA ALA A 5 38.43 -25.96 -4.83
C ALA A 5 38.99 -27.00 -5.81
N GLY A 6 38.15 -27.57 -6.69
CA GLY A 6 38.60 -28.48 -7.74
C GLY A 6 39.52 -27.81 -8.78
N ILE A 7 39.22 -26.56 -9.16
CA ILE A 7 40.08 -25.77 -10.08
C ILE A 7 41.44 -25.49 -9.44
N ILE A 8 41.48 -25.11 -8.16
CA ILE A 8 42.73 -24.84 -7.45
C ILE A 8 43.61 -26.08 -7.40
N LEU A 9 43.04 -27.25 -7.05
CA LEU A 9 43.79 -28.51 -6.97
C LEU A 9 44.35 -28.97 -8.32
N LEU A 10 43.64 -28.71 -9.42
CA LEU A 10 44.04 -29.14 -10.77
C LEU A 10 44.95 -28.15 -11.50
N THR A 11 44.83 -26.84 -11.21
CA THR A 11 45.50 -25.77 -11.99
C THR A 11 46.45 -24.90 -11.16
N GLY A 12 46.43 -25.01 -9.82
CA GLY A 12 47.17 -24.13 -8.92
C GLY A 12 46.65 -22.69 -8.86
N TRP A 13 45.51 -22.39 -9.51
CA TRP A 13 44.99 -21.03 -9.58
C TRP A 13 44.26 -20.61 -8.29
N GLU A 14 45.01 -20.16 -7.29
CA GLU A 14 44.50 -19.78 -5.97
C GLU A 14 43.44 -18.65 -6.00
N ARG A 15 43.42 -17.82 -7.05
CA ARG A 15 42.43 -16.74 -7.18
C ARG A 15 41.05 -17.22 -7.62
N ALA A 16 40.87 -18.50 -7.93
CA ALA A 16 39.58 -19.05 -8.34
C ALA A 16 38.49 -18.86 -7.26
N ASP A 17 38.84 -18.95 -5.98
CA ASP A 17 37.87 -18.84 -4.88
C ASP A 17 37.38 -17.38 -4.64
N PRO A 18 38.25 -16.35 -4.60
CA PRO A 18 37.81 -14.96 -4.61
C PRO A 18 36.94 -14.59 -5.82
N VAL A 19 37.28 -15.06 -7.03
CA VAL A 19 36.48 -14.81 -8.24
C VAL A 19 35.10 -15.46 -8.13
N ALA A 20 35.04 -16.72 -7.70
CA ALA A 20 33.78 -17.41 -7.47
C ALA A 20 32.92 -16.69 -6.41
N SER A 21 33.55 -16.16 -5.36
CA SER A 21 32.87 -15.40 -4.31
C SER A 21 32.29 -14.08 -4.84
N LEU A 22 33.03 -13.35 -5.68
CA LEU A 22 32.53 -12.13 -6.33
C LEU A 22 31.35 -12.42 -7.28
N ILE A 23 31.39 -13.55 -8.01
CA ILE A 23 30.28 -13.97 -8.86
C ILE A 23 29.03 -14.23 -8.00
N VAL A 24 29.16 -15.01 -6.93
CA VAL A 24 28.04 -15.30 -6.02
C VAL A 24 27.52 -14.02 -5.37
N ALA A 25 28.41 -13.13 -4.92
CA ALA A 25 28.02 -11.83 -4.37
C ALA A 25 27.24 -11.00 -5.41
N GLY A 26 27.72 -10.95 -6.65
CA GLY A 26 27.03 -10.25 -7.76
C GLY A 26 25.66 -10.85 -8.10
N LEU A 27 25.45 -12.15 -7.91
CA LEU A 27 24.15 -12.81 -8.11
C LEU A 27 23.17 -12.51 -6.98
N ILE A 28 23.64 -12.45 -5.73
CA ILE A 28 22.80 -12.25 -4.54
C ILE A 28 22.46 -10.76 -4.34
N LEU A 29 23.45 -9.88 -4.49
CA LEU A 29 23.35 -8.44 -4.21
C LEU A 29 22.11 -7.75 -4.82
N PRO A 30 21.78 -7.89 -6.12
CA PRO A 30 20.63 -7.20 -6.70
C PRO A 30 19.31 -7.66 -6.07
N ARG A 31 19.19 -8.93 -5.70
CA ARG A 31 17.99 -9.46 -5.05
C ARG A 31 17.87 -8.93 -3.62
N SER A 32 18.97 -8.92 -2.87
CA SER A 32 19.03 -8.35 -1.52
C SER A 32 18.69 -6.86 -1.50
N LEU A 33 19.18 -6.08 -2.48
CA LEU A 33 18.89 -4.65 -2.58
C LEU A 33 17.41 -4.38 -2.90
N ARG A 34 16.78 -5.21 -3.75
CA ARG A 34 15.33 -5.11 -4.01
C ARG A 34 14.53 -5.38 -2.73
N LEU A 35 14.80 -6.49 -2.05
CA LEU A 35 14.12 -6.83 -0.79
C LEU A 35 14.31 -5.74 0.28
N LEU A 36 15.51 -5.16 0.38
CA LEU A 36 15.78 -4.06 1.30
C LEU A 36 14.94 -2.82 0.95
N ARG A 37 14.86 -2.46 -0.35
CA ARG A 37 14.02 -1.35 -0.80
C ARG A 37 12.55 -1.58 -0.47
N ASP A 38 12.04 -2.78 -0.70
CA ASP A 38 10.63 -3.11 -0.45
C ASP A 38 10.31 -3.02 1.05
N ALA A 39 11.21 -3.53 1.90
CA ALA A 39 11.08 -3.40 3.36
C ALA A 39 11.11 -1.94 3.82
N VAL A 40 12.01 -1.11 3.27
CA VAL A 40 12.05 0.33 3.57
C VAL A 40 10.77 1.02 3.13
N ARG A 41 10.20 0.68 1.96
CA ARG A 41 8.93 1.26 1.50
C ARG A 41 7.77 0.95 2.45
N ILE A 42 7.69 -0.28 2.94
CA ILE A 42 6.70 -0.69 3.95
C ILE A 42 6.89 0.12 5.23
N LEU A 43 8.14 0.23 5.73
CA LEU A 43 8.45 0.98 6.95
C LEU A 43 8.19 2.49 6.83
N MET A 44 8.27 3.04 5.63
CA MET A 44 7.98 4.44 5.33
C MET A 44 6.50 4.69 5.05
N GLU A 45 5.63 3.69 5.26
CA GLU A 45 4.19 3.76 4.98
C GLU A 45 3.88 4.25 3.56
N ALA A 46 4.73 3.85 2.60
CA ALA A 46 4.54 4.25 1.21
C ALA A 46 3.28 3.61 0.63
N ALA A 47 2.59 4.37 -0.23
CA ALA A 47 1.48 3.85 -1.01
C ALA A 47 1.92 2.67 -1.91
N PRO A 48 1.03 1.70 -2.16
CA PRO A 48 1.26 0.62 -3.13
C PRO A 48 1.59 1.20 -4.52
N GLU A 49 2.55 0.60 -5.23
CA GLU A 49 3.03 1.12 -6.53
C GLU A 49 1.95 1.14 -7.62
N ASP A 50 0.97 0.24 -7.52
CA ASP A 50 -0.09 0.04 -8.52
C ASP A 50 -1.40 0.77 -8.16
N LEU A 51 -1.42 1.59 -7.10
CA LEU A 51 -2.62 2.28 -6.65
C LEU A 51 -2.54 3.80 -6.85
N ASP A 52 -3.52 4.34 -7.57
CA ASP A 52 -3.70 5.78 -7.73
C ASP A 52 -4.70 6.31 -6.69
N VAL A 53 -4.20 7.09 -5.74
CA VAL A 53 -5.01 7.69 -4.66
C VAL A 53 -6.16 8.55 -5.21
N GLN A 54 -6.00 9.20 -6.37
CA GLN A 54 -7.07 9.98 -6.98
C GLN A 54 -8.18 9.09 -7.54
N GLN A 55 -7.85 7.90 -8.02
CA GLN A 55 -8.87 6.92 -8.46
C GLN A 55 -9.66 6.38 -7.26
N VAL A 56 -8.99 6.12 -6.14
CA VAL A 56 -9.65 5.71 -4.88
C VAL A 56 -10.65 6.77 -4.45
N ARG A 57 -10.23 8.04 -4.39
CA ARG A 57 -11.13 9.16 -4.08
C ARG A 57 -12.33 9.20 -5.02
N THR A 58 -12.08 9.11 -6.32
CA THR A 58 -13.12 9.18 -7.36
C THR A 58 -14.16 8.05 -7.21
N HIS A 59 -13.71 6.82 -6.95
CA HIS A 59 -14.62 5.68 -6.80
C HIS A 59 -15.43 5.74 -5.50
N LEU A 60 -14.78 6.10 -4.38
CA LEU A 60 -15.49 6.27 -3.10
C LEU A 60 -16.51 7.40 -3.15
N THR A 61 -16.20 8.50 -3.85
CA THR A 61 -17.16 9.61 -4.07
C THR A 61 -18.33 9.18 -4.96
N GLY A 62 -18.17 8.12 -5.77
CA GLY A 62 -19.25 7.54 -6.58
C GLY A 62 -20.24 6.70 -5.79
N VAL A 63 -19.96 6.37 -4.52
CA VAL A 63 -20.89 5.60 -3.67
C VAL A 63 -22.12 6.46 -3.35
N PRO A 64 -23.36 5.93 -3.52
CA PRO A 64 -24.57 6.71 -3.27
C PRO A 64 -24.62 7.33 -1.88
N GLY A 65 -24.85 8.64 -1.84
CA GLY A 65 -24.93 9.43 -0.61
C GLY A 65 -23.60 9.98 -0.09
N VAL A 66 -22.47 9.60 -0.71
CA VAL A 66 -21.19 10.26 -0.48
C VAL A 66 -21.17 11.60 -1.21
N VAL A 67 -20.81 12.66 -0.49
CA VAL A 67 -20.73 14.03 -0.99
C VAL A 67 -19.29 14.39 -1.35
N ASP A 68 -18.34 13.99 -0.50
CA ASP A 68 -16.91 14.18 -0.74
C ASP A 68 -16.10 13.14 0.04
N VAL A 69 -14.86 12.94 -0.39
CA VAL A 69 -13.88 12.07 0.27
C VAL A 69 -12.56 12.83 0.34
N HIS A 70 -11.98 12.89 1.53
CA HIS A 70 -10.76 13.63 1.81
C HIS A 70 -9.88 12.88 2.81
N ASP A 71 -8.70 13.43 3.06
CA ASP A 71 -7.68 12.85 3.93
C ASP A 71 -7.38 11.37 3.60
N VAL A 72 -7.35 11.06 2.29
CA VAL A 72 -7.17 9.71 1.79
C VAL A 72 -5.71 9.30 1.96
N HIS A 73 -5.48 8.38 2.87
CA HIS A 73 -4.17 7.80 3.13
C HIS A 73 -4.19 6.32 2.78
N VAL A 74 -3.24 5.90 1.94
CA VAL A 74 -3.06 4.50 1.58
C VAL A 74 -1.61 4.11 1.83
N TRP A 75 -1.41 2.99 2.50
CA TRP A 75 -0.09 2.43 2.78
C TRP A 75 -0.11 0.91 2.68
N THR A 76 1.07 0.30 2.73
CA THR A 76 1.24 -1.15 2.75
C THR A 76 1.64 -1.61 4.15
N ILE A 77 0.83 -2.44 4.82
CA ILE A 77 1.16 -2.97 6.17
C ILE A 77 2.30 -3.99 6.07
N THR A 78 2.17 -4.92 5.12
CA THR A 78 3.17 -5.94 4.80
C THR A 78 3.03 -6.33 3.33
N SER A 79 3.94 -7.14 2.80
CA SER A 79 3.93 -7.55 1.39
C SER A 79 2.55 -8.04 0.93
N GLY A 80 1.91 -7.27 0.03
CA GLY A 80 0.61 -7.60 -0.55
C GLY A 80 -0.61 -7.29 0.30
N VAL A 81 -0.46 -6.52 1.39
CA VAL A 81 -1.56 -6.14 2.28
C VAL A 81 -1.69 -4.62 2.30
N PRO A 82 -2.42 -4.02 1.33
CA PRO A 82 -2.71 -2.59 1.34
C PRO A 82 -3.72 -2.25 2.44
N ALA A 83 -3.61 -1.05 2.97
CA ALA A 83 -4.54 -0.48 3.94
C ALA A 83 -4.91 0.96 3.56
N LEU A 84 -6.11 1.38 3.93
CA LEU A 84 -6.68 2.69 3.59
C LEU A 84 -7.36 3.31 4.80
N THR A 85 -7.08 4.59 5.05
CA THR A 85 -7.95 5.48 5.83
C THR A 85 -8.46 6.62 4.98
N ALA A 86 -9.71 7.01 5.19
CA ALA A 86 -10.27 8.19 4.57
C ALA A 86 -11.40 8.77 5.41
N HIS A 87 -11.58 10.08 5.28
CA HIS A 87 -12.73 10.78 5.79
C HIS A 87 -13.77 10.92 4.67
N VAL A 88 -14.98 10.48 4.93
CA VAL A 88 -16.06 10.39 3.95
C VAL A 88 -17.21 11.27 4.42
N VAL A 89 -17.49 12.32 3.65
CA VAL A 89 -18.62 13.20 3.88
C VAL A 89 -19.85 12.56 3.28
N VAL A 90 -20.89 12.41 4.09
CA VAL A 90 -22.13 11.77 3.71
C VAL A 90 -23.29 12.73 3.95
N ASP A 91 -24.23 12.76 3.01
CA ASP A 91 -25.41 13.58 3.16
C ASP A 91 -26.24 13.11 4.36
N ARG A 92 -26.83 14.07 5.08
CA ARG A 92 -27.53 13.74 6.33
C ARG A 92 -28.77 12.88 6.11
N THR A 93 -29.44 13.04 4.96
CA THR A 93 -30.62 12.24 4.62
C THR A 93 -30.27 10.75 4.48
N THR A 94 -29.17 10.42 3.81
CA THR A 94 -28.68 9.03 3.67
C THR A 94 -28.26 8.45 5.02
N LEU A 95 -27.61 9.24 5.88
CA LEU A 95 -27.24 8.79 7.23
C LEU A 95 -28.48 8.55 8.11
N ASP A 96 -29.51 9.38 8.00
CA ASP A 96 -30.76 9.22 8.74
C ASP A 96 -31.57 8.01 8.22
N ASP A 97 -31.56 7.76 6.91
CA ASP A 97 -32.32 6.69 6.25
C ASP A 97 -31.69 5.30 6.44
N CYS A 98 -30.40 5.14 6.13
CA CYS A 98 -29.72 3.84 6.11
C CYS A 98 -28.82 3.60 7.33
N GLY A 99 -28.49 4.66 8.07
CA GLY A 99 -27.58 4.61 9.20
C GLY A 99 -26.10 4.54 8.79
N PRO A 100 -25.19 4.92 9.71
CA PRO A 100 -23.75 4.91 9.44
C PRO A 100 -23.18 3.51 9.18
N ALA A 101 -23.77 2.46 9.76
CA ALA A 101 -23.31 1.08 9.57
C ALA A 101 -23.50 0.58 8.13
N SER A 102 -24.63 0.91 7.49
CA SER A 102 -24.88 0.54 6.09
C SER A 102 -23.94 1.28 5.14
N MET A 103 -23.67 2.56 5.42
CA MET A 103 -22.71 3.36 4.66
C MET A 103 -21.29 2.79 4.77
N LEU A 104 -20.83 2.46 5.99
CA LEU A 104 -19.53 1.81 6.20
C LEU A 104 -19.40 0.52 5.39
N HIS A 105 -20.46 -0.30 5.34
CA HIS A 105 -20.46 -1.53 4.56
C HIS A 105 -20.28 -1.27 3.06
N GLN A 106 -21.01 -0.31 2.50
CA GLN A 106 -20.90 0.06 1.08
C GLN A 106 -19.50 0.60 0.72
N LEU A 107 -18.91 1.41 1.59
CA LEU A 107 -17.55 1.93 1.41
C LEU A 107 -16.50 0.81 1.46
N GLN A 108 -16.67 -0.14 2.39
CA GLN A 108 -15.82 -1.32 2.51
C GLN A 108 -15.92 -2.23 1.29
N GLU A 109 -17.14 -2.48 0.79
CA GLU A 109 -17.36 -3.25 -0.44
C GLU A 109 -16.73 -2.55 -1.65
N CYS A 110 -16.91 -1.23 -1.80
CA CYS A 110 -16.27 -0.48 -2.87
C CYS A 110 -14.73 -0.58 -2.81
N ALA A 111 -14.13 -0.38 -1.63
CA ALA A 111 -12.68 -0.48 -1.48
C ALA A 111 -12.14 -1.88 -1.78
N LYS A 112 -12.88 -2.92 -1.40
CA LYS A 112 -12.54 -4.31 -1.69
C LYS A 112 -12.68 -4.63 -3.18
N ASP A 113 -13.84 -4.36 -3.78
CA ASP A 113 -14.15 -4.79 -5.15
C ASP A 113 -13.39 -3.99 -6.20
N CYS A 114 -13.11 -2.71 -5.93
CA CYS A 114 -12.43 -1.82 -6.88
C CYS A 114 -10.91 -1.83 -6.75
N PHE A 115 -10.37 -2.08 -5.54
CA PHE A 115 -8.95 -1.90 -5.24
C PHE A 115 -8.29 -3.06 -4.47
N ASP A 116 -9.03 -4.12 -4.14
CA ASP A 116 -8.55 -5.26 -3.34
C ASP A 116 -8.01 -4.84 -1.94
N ILE A 117 -8.60 -3.80 -1.35
CA ILE A 117 -8.21 -3.28 -0.02
C ILE A 117 -9.21 -3.76 1.02
N GLU A 118 -8.83 -4.79 1.79
CA GLU A 118 -9.67 -5.32 2.88
C GLU A 118 -9.50 -4.56 4.21
N HIS A 119 -8.30 -4.02 4.46
CA HIS A 119 -8.02 -3.26 5.68
C HIS A 119 -8.35 -1.78 5.50
N THR A 120 -9.58 -1.42 5.84
CA THR A 120 -10.07 -0.04 5.70
C THR A 120 -10.54 0.52 7.04
N THR A 121 -10.38 1.83 7.22
CA THR A 121 -11.00 2.59 8.30
C THR A 121 -11.55 3.89 7.73
N PHE A 122 -12.86 4.05 7.83
CA PHE A 122 -13.56 5.24 7.33
C PHE A 122 -14.11 6.05 8.49
N GLN A 123 -13.78 7.34 8.51
CA GLN A 123 -14.48 8.30 9.35
C GLN A 123 -15.67 8.83 8.57
N VAL A 124 -16.88 8.55 9.04
CA VAL A 124 -18.13 8.98 8.40
C VAL A 124 -18.56 10.32 9.00
N GLU A 125 -18.59 11.34 8.16
CA GLU A 125 -18.87 12.71 8.57
C GLU A 125 -20.19 13.20 7.97
N PRO A 126 -21.16 13.61 8.79
CA PRO A 126 -22.31 14.34 8.29
C PRO A 126 -21.87 15.65 7.64
N THR A 127 -22.54 16.04 6.54
CA THR A 127 -22.32 17.33 5.85
C THR A 127 -22.27 18.59 6.75
N ASP A 128 -22.91 18.59 7.92
CA ASP A 128 -22.84 19.71 8.88
C ASP A 128 -21.61 19.68 9.80
N HIS A 129 -20.98 18.51 9.97
CA HIS A 129 -19.73 18.38 10.70
C HIS A 129 -18.54 18.90 9.89
N TRP A 130 -18.54 18.68 8.57
CA TRP A 130 -17.51 19.14 7.62
C TRP A 130 -17.12 20.62 7.79
N GLN A 131 -18.08 21.48 8.13
CA GLN A 131 -17.85 22.93 8.29
C GLN A 131 -16.98 23.28 9.51
N HIS A 132 -16.73 22.33 10.42
CA HIS A 132 -16.00 22.56 11.66
C HIS A 132 -14.54 22.07 11.61
N GLU A 133 -14.11 21.39 10.54
CA GLU A 133 -12.73 20.91 10.41
C GLU A 133 -11.80 21.94 9.74
N PRO A 134 -10.67 22.33 10.40
CA PRO A 134 -9.67 23.18 9.78
C PRO A 134 -8.88 22.40 8.72
N GLY A 135 -9.11 22.68 7.43
CA GLY A 135 -8.43 22.04 6.30
C GLY A 135 -9.36 21.54 5.18
N ALA A 136 -10.68 21.61 5.40
CA ALA A 136 -11.74 21.21 4.47
C ALA A 136 -11.81 21.97 3.12
N HIS A 137 -10.78 22.77 2.78
CA HIS A 137 -10.78 23.70 1.63
C HIS A 137 -9.59 23.55 0.68
N ASP A 138 -8.69 22.59 0.88
CA ASP A 138 -7.48 22.43 0.05
C ASP A 138 -7.60 21.30 -1.01
#